data_AF-A0A0R2R9N4-F1
#
_entry.id   AF-A0A0R2R9N4-F1
#
_cell.length_a   1.000
_cell.length_b   1.000
_cell.length_c   1.000
_cell.angle_alpha   90.00
_cell.angle_beta   90.00
_cell.angle_gamma   90.00
#
_symmetry.space_group_name_H-M   'P 1'
#
loop_
_entity.id
_entity.type
_entity.pdbx_description
1 polymer ?
#
loop_
_entity_poly.entity_id
_entity_poly.type
_entity_poly.pdbx_seq_one_letter_code
_entity_poly.pdbx_strand_id
1 'polypeptide(L)'
;MLLNNPFINLTEIFNPIAMQLFIVAMVALVIIGTVIDIIHKKNVQYFFNNAKKAKLSATKELGSGERIAVIAKTVVHDIATTSELGAGKRRVAHVLGMYGTIIFWISSAVLVFCYNSSTSGDSSTWSFLWHLGAIMTCLGGFWFWLFLRVDVSAEAHPWYRIIKADLFVLALLACSTFGLAWSFTQSFGLVGLSYLFLVLFIASNLILFGGVYWSKFAHMFYKPGAAIQKNLAEADGSRDNLPPPADAPEQFGLGIKREQPKHY
;
A
#
# COMPACT_ATOMS: atom_id res chain seq x y z
N MET A 1 -2.26 -24.82 11.10
CA MET A 1 -1.56 -23.72 10.41
C MET A 1 -2.30 -22.40 10.57
N LEU A 2 -3.47 -22.19 9.95
CA LEU A 2 -4.11 -20.86 9.89
C LEU A 2 -4.44 -20.21 11.24
N LEU A 3 -4.74 -21.01 12.26
CA LEU A 3 -5.03 -20.53 13.63
C LEU A 3 -3.82 -20.59 14.56
N ASN A 4 -2.68 -21.10 14.09
CA ASN A 4 -1.47 -21.23 14.89
C ASN A 4 -0.60 -19.98 14.70
N ASN A 5 -0.06 -19.46 15.80
CA ASN A 5 0.88 -18.35 15.74
C ASN A 5 2.23 -18.84 15.19
N PRO A 6 2.67 -18.41 13.99
CA PRO A 6 3.95 -18.86 13.45
C PRO A 6 5.16 -18.35 14.24
N PHE A 7 5.01 -17.22 14.96
CA PHE A 7 6.10 -16.57 15.70
C PHE A 7 6.42 -17.22 17.05
N ILE A 8 5.56 -18.10 17.58
CA ILE A 8 5.77 -18.63 18.93
C ILE A 8 7.02 -19.51 19.02
N ASN A 9 7.23 -20.41 18.06
CA ASN A 9 8.42 -21.26 17.99
C ASN A 9 9.68 -20.47 17.61
N LEU A 10 9.52 -19.26 17.06
CA LEU A 10 10.64 -18.40 16.69
C LEU A 10 11.42 -17.94 17.93
N THR A 11 10.80 -17.97 19.11
CA THR A 11 11.44 -17.67 20.40
C THR A 11 12.55 -18.66 20.79
N GLU A 12 12.55 -19.86 20.22
CA GLU A 12 13.63 -20.84 20.41
C GLU A 12 14.95 -20.38 19.76
N ILE A 13 14.85 -19.42 18.84
CA ILE A 13 15.95 -19.00 17.96
C ILE A 13 16.29 -17.52 18.19
N PHE A 14 15.26 -16.69 18.35
CA PHE A 14 15.38 -15.25 18.53
C PHE A 14 14.78 -14.82 19.86
N ASN A 15 15.49 -13.94 20.57
CA ASN A 15 14.94 -13.31 21.77
C ASN A 15 13.65 -12.53 21.41
N PRO A 16 12.57 -12.65 22.20
CA PRO A 16 11.36 -11.83 22.07
C PRO A 16 11.60 -10.35 21.78
N ILE A 17 12.55 -9.74 22.48
CA ILE A 17 12.93 -8.33 22.35
C ILE A 17 13.54 -8.06 20.96
N ALA A 18 14.35 -9.00 20.43
CA ALA A 18 14.95 -8.84 19.10
C ALA A 18 13.88 -8.81 18.01
N MET A 19 12.83 -9.63 18.11
CA MET A 19 11.71 -9.62 17.17
C MET A 19 10.91 -8.31 17.24
N GLN A 20 10.68 -7.79 18.44
CA GLN A 20 10.02 -6.48 18.63
C GLN A 20 10.86 -5.34 18.06
N LEU A 21 12.17 -5.31 18.35
CA LEU A 21 13.10 -4.32 17.81
C LEU A 21 13.19 -4.41 16.28
N PHE A 22 13.08 -5.60 15.70
CA PHE A 22 13.01 -5.76 14.25
C PHE A 22 11.80 -5.02 13.66
N ILE A 23 10.61 -5.13 14.26
CA ILE A 23 9.43 -4.37 13.85
C ILE A 23 9.63 -2.87 14.02
N VAL A 24 10.18 -2.43 15.17
CA VAL A 24 10.49 -1.02 15.40
C VAL A 24 11.47 -0.47 14.36
N ALA A 25 12.50 -1.24 14.00
CA ALA A 25 13.46 -0.87 12.97
C ALA A 25 12.80 -0.75 11.60
N MET A 26 11.89 -1.65 11.23
CA MET A 26 11.13 -1.54 9.97
C MET A 26 10.29 -0.26 9.92
N VAL A 27 9.61 0.10 11.01
CA VAL A 27 8.87 1.37 11.10
C VAL A 27 9.80 2.57 10.97
N ALA A 28 10.96 2.53 11.64
CA ALA A 28 11.97 3.59 11.53
C ALA A 28 12.51 3.75 10.10
N LEU A 29 12.77 2.64 9.40
CA LEU A 29 13.21 2.65 8.00
C LEU A 29 12.16 3.28 7.07
N VAL A 30 10.87 3.03 7.31
CA VAL A 30 9.79 3.70 6.56
C VAL A 30 9.80 5.19 6.79
N ILE A 31 9.87 5.64 8.05
CA ILE A 31 9.89 7.06 8.37
C ILE A 31 11.09 7.74 7.73
N ILE A 32 12.29 7.18 7.92
CA ILE A 32 13.54 7.72 7.37
C ILE A 32 13.49 7.74 5.84
N GLY A 33 13.11 6.63 5.21
CA GLY A 33 13.03 6.51 3.76
C GLY A 33 12.04 7.49 3.13
N THR A 34 10.87 7.66 3.74
CA THR A 34 9.86 8.65 3.31
C THR A 34 10.39 10.07 3.51
N VAL A 35 11.01 10.41 4.65
CA VAL A 35 11.59 11.75 4.86
C VAL A 35 12.67 12.08 3.84
N ILE A 36 13.61 11.16 3.58
CA ILE A 36 14.64 11.35 2.55
C ILE A 36 14.01 11.55 1.18
N ASP A 37 12.98 10.77 0.84
CA ASP A 37 12.28 10.88 -0.44
C ASP A 37 11.58 12.24 -0.60
N ILE A 38 10.91 12.73 0.44
CA ILE A 38 10.31 14.08 0.48
C ILE A 38 11.36 15.14 0.19
N ILE A 39 12.49 15.09 0.90
CA ILE A 39 13.56 16.09 0.82
C ILE A 39 14.16 16.07 -0.59
N HIS A 40 14.50 14.88 -1.09
CA HIS A 40 15.14 14.72 -2.39
C HIS A 40 14.23 15.20 -3.54
N LYS A 41 12.95 14.85 -3.51
CA LYS A 41 12.00 15.21 -4.57
C LYS A 41 11.40 16.61 -4.41
N LYS A 42 11.71 17.32 -3.31
CA LYS A 42 11.14 18.64 -2.97
C LYS A 42 9.60 18.65 -2.94
N ASN A 43 8.98 17.50 -2.67
CA ASN A 43 7.53 17.33 -2.69
C ASN A 43 6.84 18.30 -1.71
N VAL A 44 7.40 18.48 -0.51
CA VAL A 44 6.84 19.38 0.50
C VAL A 44 6.85 20.83 0.04
N GLN A 45 7.95 21.31 -0.57
CA GLN A 45 8.00 22.67 -1.11
C GLN A 45 6.96 22.87 -2.21
N TYR A 46 6.78 21.86 -3.07
CA TYR A 46 5.75 21.85 -4.10
C TYR A 46 4.34 21.95 -3.51
N PHE A 47 3.99 21.08 -2.56
CA PHE A 47 2.65 21.08 -1.95
C PHE A 47 2.35 22.38 -1.19
N PHE A 48 3.31 22.92 -0.44
CA PHE A 48 3.15 24.21 0.24
C PHE A 48 2.94 25.37 -0.75
N ASN A 49 3.75 25.43 -1.80
CA ASN A 49 3.60 26.45 -2.83
C ASN A 49 2.27 26.31 -3.56
N ASN A 50 1.83 25.08 -3.86
CA ASN A 50 0.56 24.85 -4.50
C ASN A 50 -0.61 25.21 -3.58
N ALA A 51 -0.54 24.90 -2.28
CA ALA A 51 -1.58 25.26 -1.31
C ALA A 51 -1.69 26.78 -1.15
N LYS A 52 -0.56 27.49 -1.16
CA LYS A 52 -0.54 28.95 -1.14
C LYS A 52 -1.17 29.54 -2.41
N LYS A 53 -0.86 28.98 -3.58
CA LYS A 53 -1.47 29.39 -4.85
C LYS A 53 -2.97 29.14 -4.87
N ALA A 54 -3.41 27.94 -4.49
CA ALA A 54 -4.82 27.58 -4.40
C ALA A 54 -5.59 28.51 -3.45
N LYS A 55 -5.01 28.83 -2.29
CA LYS A 55 -5.62 29.81 -1.35
C LYS A 55 -5.77 31.21 -1.97
N LEU A 56 -4.84 31.65 -2.81
CA LEU A 56 -4.91 32.95 -3.48
C LEU A 56 -5.91 32.97 -4.63
N SER A 57 -6.16 31.82 -5.28
CA SER A 57 -7.13 31.70 -6.38
C SER A 57 -8.49 31.16 -5.94
N ALA A 58 -8.70 30.94 -4.64
CA ALA A 58 -9.98 30.51 -4.08
C ALA A 58 -11.07 31.55 -4.38
N THR A 59 -12.21 31.08 -4.89
CA THR A 59 -13.35 31.95 -5.24
C THR A 59 -14.37 32.04 -4.11
N LYS A 60 -14.28 31.14 -3.12
CA LYS A 60 -15.02 31.21 -1.86
C LYS A 60 -14.17 30.72 -0.68
N GLU A 61 -14.48 31.20 0.52
CA GLU A 61 -13.92 30.64 1.74
C GLU A 61 -14.77 29.47 2.24
N LEU A 62 -14.15 28.34 2.47
CA LEU A 62 -14.82 27.17 3.06
C LEU A 62 -14.97 27.36 4.57
N GLY A 63 -16.19 27.19 5.07
CA GLY A 63 -16.43 27.08 6.51
C GLY A 63 -15.71 25.86 7.12
N SER A 64 -15.47 25.88 8.43
CA SER A 64 -14.81 24.77 9.13
C SER A 64 -15.53 23.42 8.93
N GLY A 65 -16.87 23.43 8.98
CA GLY A 65 -17.70 22.24 8.75
C GLY A 65 -17.61 21.71 7.31
N GLU A 66 -17.64 22.60 6.31
CA GLU A 66 -17.53 22.22 4.90
C GLU A 66 -16.15 21.62 4.60
N ARG A 67 -15.08 22.23 5.12
CA ARG A 67 -13.72 21.69 5.02
C ARG A 67 -13.61 20.31 5.66
N ILE A 68 -14.16 20.10 6.85
CA ILE A 68 -14.17 18.78 7.51
C ILE A 68 -14.93 17.76 6.68
N ALA A 69 -16.10 18.14 6.14
CA ALA A 69 -16.91 17.25 5.31
C ALA A 69 -16.16 16.81 4.04
N VAL A 70 -15.47 17.74 3.36
CA VAL A 70 -14.64 17.43 2.18
C VAL A 70 -13.50 16.48 2.55
N ILE A 71 -12.74 16.77 3.61
CA ILE A 71 -11.65 15.90 4.07
C ILE A 71 -12.18 14.50 4.42
N ALA A 72 -13.27 14.41 5.18
CA ALA A 72 -13.88 13.14 5.55
C ALA A 72 -14.31 12.34 4.32
N LYS A 73 -14.97 13.00 3.35
CA LYS A 73 -15.36 12.37 2.08
C LYS A 73 -14.14 11.88 1.30
N THR A 74 -13.07 12.67 1.21
CA THR A 74 -11.83 12.26 0.52
C THR A 74 -11.17 11.07 1.20
N VAL A 75 -11.11 11.03 2.53
CA VAL A 75 -10.54 9.90 3.27
C VAL A 75 -11.35 8.63 3.07
N VAL A 76 -12.68 8.72 3.22
CA VAL A 76 -13.55 7.56 3.12
C VAL A 76 -13.67 7.07 1.68
N HIS A 77 -13.94 7.97 0.74
CA HIS A 77 -14.19 7.57 -0.65
C HIS A 77 -12.89 7.37 -1.43
N ASP A 78 -11.99 8.36 -1.44
CA ASP A 78 -10.84 8.32 -2.36
C ASP A 78 -9.70 7.48 -1.83
N ILE A 79 -9.38 7.62 -0.55
CA ILE A 79 -8.24 6.90 0.05
C ILE A 79 -8.66 5.47 0.43
N ALA A 80 -9.70 5.30 1.25
CA ALA A 80 -10.06 3.99 1.78
C ALA A 80 -10.63 3.04 0.72
N THR A 81 -11.26 3.55 -0.33
CA THR A 81 -11.77 2.69 -1.42
C THR A 81 -10.94 2.77 -2.70
N THR A 82 -9.91 3.60 -2.73
CA THR A 82 -9.09 3.86 -3.93
C THR A 82 -9.95 4.19 -5.16
N SER A 83 -10.97 5.03 -4.97
CA SER A 83 -11.96 5.39 -6.00
C SER A 83 -11.33 6.01 -7.26
N GLU A 84 -10.16 6.63 -7.09
CA GLU A 84 -9.32 7.20 -8.16
C GLU A 84 -8.88 6.19 -9.23
N LEU A 85 -8.92 4.89 -8.94
CA LEU A 85 -8.65 3.82 -9.92
C LEU A 85 -9.89 3.47 -10.76
N GLY A 86 -10.99 4.20 -10.62
CA GLY A 86 -12.24 3.96 -11.32
C GLY A 86 -12.96 2.68 -10.89
N ALA A 87 -14.05 2.34 -11.57
CA ALA A 87 -14.74 1.07 -11.36
C ALA A 87 -14.12 0.00 -12.27
N GLY A 88 -13.45 -1.00 -11.70
CA GLY A 88 -12.85 -2.05 -12.50
C GLY A 88 -11.98 -3.05 -11.74
N LYS A 89 -11.45 -4.02 -12.48
CA LYS A 89 -10.60 -5.12 -11.96
C LYS A 89 -9.38 -4.59 -11.20
N ARG A 90 -8.80 -3.48 -11.66
CA ARG A 90 -7.63 -2.84 -11.04
C ARG A 90 -7.92 -2.33 -9.63
N ARG A 91 -9.07 -1.68 -9.42
CA ARG A 91 -9.49 -1.23 -8.08
C ARG A 91 -9.73 -2.42 -7.16
N VAL A 92 -10.38 -3.47 -7.63
CA VAL A 92 -10.63 -4.69 -6.83
C VAL A 92 -9.30 -5.33 -6.39
N ALA A 93 -8.39 -5.57 -7.34
CA ALA A 93 -7.07 -6.15 -7.03
C ALA A 93 -6.26 -5.26 -6.08
N HIS A 94 -6.32 -3.93 -6.26
CA HIS A 94 -5.64 -2.98 -5.39
C HIS A 94 -6.20 -2.97 -3.97
N VAL A 95 -7.52 -2.87 -3.81
CA VAL A 95 -8.20 -2.87 -2.50
C VAL A 95 -7.93 -4.19 -1.77
N LEU A 96 -8.02 -5.33 -2.47
CA LEU A 96 -7.69 -6.64 -1.93
C LEU A 96 -6.24 -6.70 -1.42
N GLY A 97 -5.28 -6.23 -2.22
CA GLY A 97 -3.88 -6.16 -1.85
C GLY A 97 -3.58 -5.20 -0.69
N MET A 98 -4.19 -4.01 -0.72
CA MET A 98 -4.02 -2.95 0.27
C MET A 98 -4.52 -3.39 1.66
N TYR A 99 -5.78 -3.83 1.76
CA TYR A 99 -6.33 -4.28 3.04
C TYR A 99 -5.69 -5.59 3.50
N GLY A 100 -5.36 -6.49 2.57
CA GLY A 100 -4.58 -7.68 2.89
C GLY A 100 -3.26 -7.32 3.58
N THR A 101 -2.53 -6.35 3.04
CA THR A 101 -1.25 -5.90 3.58
C THR A 101 -1.39 -5.24 4.95
N ILE A 102 -2.40 -4.38 5.10
CA ILE A 102 -2.68 -3.70 6.38
C ILE A 102 -2.98 -4.74 7.47
N ILE A 103 -3.87 -5.69 7.19
CA ILE A 103 -4.22 -6.76 8.12
C ILE A 103 -2.98 -7.60 8.45
N PHE A 104 -2.17 -7.95 7.45
CA PHE A 104 -0.95 -8.73 7.63
C PHE A 104 0.05 -8.04 8.56
N TRP A 105 0.30 -6.74 8.36
CA TRP A 105 1.23 -5.96 9.20
C TRP A 105 0.72 -5.74 10.63
N ILE A 106 -0.55 -5.35 10.79
CA ILE A 106 -1.13 -5.15 12.12
C ILE A 106 -1.10 -6.48 12.90
N SER A 107 -1.51 -7.58 12.26
CA SER A 107 -1.49 -8.89 12.91
C SER A 107 -0.07 -9.33 13.24
N SER A 108 0.93 -9.03 12.39
CA SER A 108 2.34 -9.30 12.69
C SER A 108 2.80 -8.55 13.94
N ALA A 109 2.47 -7.26 14.04
CA ALA A 109 2.80 -6.46 15.21
C ALA A 109 2.12 -7.03 16.47
N VAL A 110 0.82 -7.32 16.42
CA VAL A 110 0.13 -7.85 17.59
C VAL A 110 0.67 -9.22 18.00
N LEU A 111 0.93 -10.14 17.07
CA LEU A 111 1.47 -11.45 17.38
C LEU A 111 2.88 -11.36 18.03
N VAL A 112 3.74 -10.47 17.53
CA VAL A 112 5.12 -10.32 18.03
C VAL A 112 5.19 -9.54 19.35
N PHE A 113 4.34 -8.53 19.54
CA PHE A 113 4.34 -7.72 20.78
C PHE A 113 3.52 -8.35 21.90
N CYS A 114 2.39 -8.99 21.59
CA CYS A 114 1.42 -9.43 22.59
C CYS A 114 1.37 -10.96 22.77
N TYR A 115 1.76 -11.75 21.77
CA TYR A 115 1.56 -13.22 21.77
C TYR A 115 2.83 -14.03 21.52
N ASN A 116 3.96 -13.46 21.90
CA ASN A 116 5.30 -13.98 21.68
C ASN A 116 5.74 -14.95 22.78
N SER A 117 5.07 -14.98 23.94
CA SER A 117 5.40 -15.91 25.03
C SER A 117 4.48 -17.13 25.07
N SER A 118 4.96 -18.26 25.59
CA SER A 118 4.12 -19.46 25.81
C SER A 118 3.05 -19.28 26.90
N THR A 119 3.12 -18.19 27.67
CA THR A 119 2.12 -17.81 28.69
C THR A 119 1.09 -16.81 28.17
N SER A 120 1.20 -16.38 26.91
CA SER A 120 0.23 -15.49 26.28
C SER A 120 -1.13 -16.18 26.16
N GLY A 121 -2.22 -15.39 26.22
CA GLY A 121 -3.57 -15.90 25.98
C GLY A 121 -3.80 -16.38 24.53
N ASP A 122 -5.05 -16.73 24.19
CA ASP A 122 -5.40 -17.21 22.86
C ASP A 122 -5.05 -16.18 21.75
N SER A 123 -4.30 -16.65 20.75
CA SER A 123 -3.84 -15.88 19.60
C SER A 123 -4.51 -16.29 18.28
N SER A 124 -5.51 -17.18 18.35
CA SER A 124 -6.18 -17.79 17.18
C SER A 124 -6.73 -16.75 16.19
N THR A 125 -7.37 -15.69 16.69
CA THR A 125 -7.95 -14.63 15.86
C THR A 125 -6.87 -13.85 15.12
N TRP A 126 -5.80 -13.45 15.82
CA TRP A 126 -4.69 -12.71 15.22
C TRP A 126 -3.88 -13.58 14.26
N SER A 127 -3.73 -14.87 14.58
CA SER A 127 -3.09 -15.84 13.69
C SER A 127 -3.90 -16.02 12.40
N PHE A 128 -5.23 -16.13 12.51
CA PHE A 128 -6.12 -16.18 11.36
C PHE A 128 -6.00 -14.92 10.49
N LEU A 129 -6.10 -13.75 11.12
CA LEU A 129 -5.98 -12.46 10.42
C LEU A 129 -4.63 -12.32 9.73
N TRP A 130 -3.54 -12.75 10.35
CA TRP A 130 -2.21 -12.76 9.74
C TRP A 130 -2.20 -13.58 8.44
N HIS A 131 -2.70 -14.82 8.47
CA HIS A 131 -2.74 -15.66 7.27
C HIS A 131 -3.70 -15.10 6.21
N LEU A 132 -4.89 -14.64 6.62
CA LEU A 132 -5.87 -14.03 5.73
C LEU A 132 -5.30 -12.81 5.02
N GLY A 133 -4.66 -11.91 5.76
CA GLY A 133 -4.02 -10.70 5.23
C GLY A 133 -2.94 -11.03 4.21
N ALA A 134 -2.06 -12.00 4.52
CA ALA A 134 -1.05 -12.46 3.58
C ALA A 134 -1.66 -13.08 2.30
N ILE A 135 -2.70 -13.91 2.42
CA ILE A 135 -3.39 -14.52 1.28
C ILE A 135 -4.04 -13.43 0.41
N MET A 136 -4.77 -12.49 1.02
CA MET A 136 -5.37 -11.35 0.30
C MET A 136 -4.31 -10.52 -0.43
N THR A 137 -3.16 -10.28 0.23
CA THR A 137 -2.02 -9.58 -0.39
C THR A 137 -1.50 -10.32 -1.61
N CYS A 138 -1.29 -11.63 -1.50
CA CYS A 138 -0.87 -12.46 -2.63
C CYS A 138 -1.89 -12.44 -3.76
N LEU A 139 -3.18 -12.67 -3.47
CA LEU A 139 -4.23 -12.70 -4.49
C LEU A 139 -4.34 -11.36 -5.22
N GLY A 140 -4.42 -10.24 -4.49
CA GLY A 140 -4.49 -8.90 -5.09
C GLY A 140 -3.22 -8.53 -5.85
N GLY A 141 -2.05 -8.78 -5.25
CA GLY A 141 -0.76 -8.45 -5.82
C GLY A 141 -0.40 -9.28 -7.05
N PHE A 142 -0.60 -10.61 -7.02
CA PHE A 142 -0.31 -11.47 -8.18
C PHE A 142 -1.30 -11.21 -9.31
N TRP A 143 -2.58 -10.96 -8.99
CA TRP A 143 -3.55 -10.54 -10.01
C TRP A 143 -3.10 -9.23 -10.68
N PHE A 144 -2.69 -8.24 -9.88
CA PHE A 144 -2.14 -7.00 -10.41
C PHE A 144 -0.90 -7.24 -11.28
N TRP A 145 0.08 -7.99 -10.76
CA TRP A 145 1.37 -8.24 -11.38
C TRP A 145 1.27 -8.95 -12.73
N LEU A 146 0.50 -10.04 -12.77
CA LEU A 146 0.41 -10.92 -13.92
C LEU A 146 -0.51 -10.39 -15.03
N PHE A 147 -1.56 -9.64 -14.67
CA PHE A 147 -2.63 -9.33 -15.63
C PHE A 147 -3.03 -7.87 -15.72
N LEU A 148 -2.82 -7.04 -14.70
CA LEU A 148 -3.38 -5.68 -14.64
C LEU A 148 -2.33 -4.57 -14.70
N ARG A 149 -1.04 -4.90 -14.60
CA ARG A 149 0.05 -3.95 -14.84
C ARG A 149 -0.07 -3.45 -16.28
N VAL A 150 -0.10 -2.12 -16.44
CA VAL A 150 -0.25 -1.44 -17.74
C VAL A 150 0.78 -1.95 -18.76
N ASP A 151 2.03 -2.14 -18.33
CA ASP A 151 3.11 -2.69 -19.16
C ASP A 151 2.72 -4.05 -19.78
N VAL A 152 1.95 -4.88 -19.06
CA VAL A 152 1.52 -6.20 -19.54
C VAL A 152 0.22 -6.11 -20.32
N SER A 153 -0.79 -5.45 -19.77
CA SER A 153 -2.15 -5.46 -20.31
C SER A 153 -2.35 -4.56 -21.52
N ALA A 154 -1.65 -3.42 -21.57
CA ALA A 154 -1.80 -2.40 -22.60
C ALA A 154 -0.56 -2.30 -23.49
N GLU A 155 0.65 -2.45 -22.93
CA GLU A 155 1.91 -2.32 -23.68
C GLU A 155 2.48 -3.66 -24.15
N ALA A 156 1.84 -4.78 -23.80
CA ALA A 156 2.21 -6.14 -24.20
C ALA A 156 3.67 -6.54 -23.88
N HIS A 157 4.28 -5.90 -22.87
CA HIS A 157 5.56 -6.33 -22.33
C HIS A 157 5.41 -7.65 -21.54
N PRO A 158 6.46 -8.48 -21.51
CA PRO A 158 6.41 -9.73 -20.76
C PRO A 158 6.21 -9.47 -19.26
N TRP A 159 5.44 -10.33 -18.60
CA TRP A 159 5.15 -10.23 -17.16
C TRP A 159 6.40 -10.31 -16.29
N TYR A 160 7.46 -10.96 -16.77
CA TYR A 160 8.75 -11.08 -16.07
C TYR A 160 9.68 -9.87 -16.28
N ARG A 161 9.29 -8.86 -17.08
CA ARG A 161 10.04 -7.59 -17.14
C ARG A 161 9.91 -6.87 -15.81
N ILE A 162 11.03 -6.56 -15.17
CA ILE A 162 11.06 -5.85 -13.89
C ILE A 162 11.69 -4.48 -14.12
N ILE A 163 11.02 -3.42 -13.65
CA ILE A 163 11.55 -2.06 -13.62
C ILE A 163 11.64 -1.55 -12.18
N LYS A 164 12.40 -0.47 -11.95
CA LYS A 164 12.57 0.12 -10.61
C LYS A 164 11.24 0.45 -9.91
N ALA A 165 10.23 0.84 -10.69
CA ALA A 165 8.89 1.14 -10.19
C ALA A 165 8.18 -0.07 -9.54
N ASP A 166 8.58 -1.29 -9.89
CA ASP A 166 7.97 -2.54 -9.42
C ASP A 166 8.51 -3.01 -8.08
N LEU A 167 9.64 -2.46 -7.63
CA LEU A 167 10.39 -2.92 -6.45
C LEU A 167 9.50 -3.01 -5.21
N PHE A 168 8.57 -2.06 -5.02
CA PHE A 168 7.62 -2.06 -3.92
C PHE A 168 6.68 -3.27 -3.98
N VAL A 169 6.00 -3.49 -5.11
CA VAL A 169 5.00 -4.56 -5.25
C VAL A 169 5.67 -5.93 -5.19
N LEU A 170 6.85 -6.08 -5.79
CA LEU A 170 7.60 -7.32 -5.76
C LEU A 170 8.10 -7.66 -4.36
N ALA A 171 8.65 -6.69 -3.63
CA ALA A 171 9.06 -6.91 -2.24
C ALA A 171 7.86 -7.23 -1.34
N LEU A 172 6.72 -6.57 -1.55
CA LEU A 172 5.48 -6.84 -0.84
C LEU A 172 4.95 -8.26 -1.11
N LEU A 173 4.92 -8.69 -2.37
CA LEU A 173 4.55 -10.04 -2.75
C LEU A 173 5.50 -11.09 -2.18
N ALA A 174 6.81 -10.82 -2.21
CA ALA A 174 7.82 -11.70 -1.63
C ALA A 174 7.61 -11.86 -0.12
N CYS A 175 7.34 -10.78 0.62
CA CYS A 175 7.05 -10.82 2.06
C CYS A 175 5.86 -11.75 2.36
N SER A 176 4.71 -11.50 1.74
CA SER A 176 3.51 -12.29 2.02
C SER A 176 3.64 -13.75 1.57
N THR A 177 4.29 -13.99 0.42
CA THR A 177 4.50 -15.35 -0.11
C THR A 177 5.44 -16.15 0.78
N PHE A 178 6.60 -15.59 1.14
CA PHE A 178 7.56 -16.29 1.98
C PHE A 178 7.08 -16.42 3.43
N GLY A 179 6.30 -15.47 3.94
CA GLY A 179 5.63 -15.61 5.24
C GLY A 179 4.66 -16.80 5.25
N LEU A 180 3.80 -16.93 4.24
CA LEU A 180 2.90 -18.08 4.10
C LEU A 180 3.67 -19.40 3.94
N ALA A 181 4.68 -19.42 3.08
CA ALA A 181 5.50 -20.60 2.84
C ALA A 181 6.25 -21.03 4.12
N TRP A 182 6.75 -20.08 4.90
CA TRP A 182 7.39 -20.32 6.19
C TRP A 182 6.40 -20.93 7.19
N SER A 183 5.23 -20.30 7.42
CA SER A 183 4.21 -20.81 8.35
C SER A 183 3.71 -22.21 7.94
N PHE A 184 3.53 -22.43 6.65
CA PHE A 184 3.14 -23.73 6.09
C PHE A 184 4.21 -24.77 6.38
N THR A 185 5.43 -24.58 5.90
CA THR A 185 6.52 -25.56 6.07
C THR A 185 6.85 -25.84 7.54
N GLN A 186 6.73 -24.83 8.41
CA GLN A 186 6.82 -24.98 9.87
C GLN A 186 5.72 -25.90 10.41
N SER A 187 4.46 -25.70 10.02
CA SER A 187 3.32 -26.51 10.47
C SER A 187 3.38 -27.98 10.04
N PHE A 188 4.10 -28.27 8.94
CA PHE A 188 4.31 -29.63 8.43
C PHE A 188 5.62 -30.27 8.91
N GLY A 189 6.38 -29.61 9.78
CA GLY A 189 7.65 -30.14 10.30
C GLY A 189 8.78 -30.22 9.26
N LEU A 190 8.69 -29.47 8.15
CA LEU A 190 9.70 -29.43 7.10
C LEU A 190 10.82 -28.45 7.48
N VAL A 191 11.65 -28.84 8.46
CA VAL A 191 12.61 -27.97 9.16
C VAL A 191 13.52 -27.18 8.20
N GLY A 192 14.18 -27.84 7.25
CA GLY A 192 15.13 -27.18 6.33
C GLY A 192 14.46 -26.13 5.43
N LEU A 193 13.28 -26.44 4.89
CA LEU A 193 12.52 -25.50 4.07
C LEU A 193 11.93 -24.36 4.91
N SER A 194 11.51 -24.64 6.14
CA SER A 194 11.02 -23.62 7.08
C SER A 194 12.09 -22.55 7.34
N TYR A 195 13.34 -22.97 7.60
CA TYR A 195 14.45 -22.03 7.75
C TYR A 195 14.75 -21.22 6.49
N LEU A 196 14.74 -21.86 5.32
CA LEU A 196 14.93 -21.16 4.04
C LEU A 196 13.87 -20.07 3.85
N PHE A 197 12.59 -20.40 4.03
CA PHE A 197 11.51 -19.44 3.87
C PHE A 197 11.50 -18.36 4.96
N LEU A 198 11.92 -18.66 6.18
CA LEU A 198 12.13 -17.66 7.23
C LEU A 198 13.19 -16.64 6.84
N VAL A 199 14.34 -17.09 6.33
CA VAL A 199 15.42 -16.19 5.86
C VAL A 199 14.93 -15.32 4.70
N LEU A 200 14.22 -15.90 3.73
CA LEU A 200 13.63 -15.17 2.61
C LEU A 200 12.55 -14.19 3.08
N PHE A 201 11.75 -14.54 4.09
CA PHE A 201 10.76 -13.66 4.69
C PHE A 201 11.43 -12.47 5.38
N ILE A 202 12.48 -12.68 6.17
CA ILE A 202 13.24 -11.61 6.82
C ILE A 202 13.90 -10.70 5.76
N ALA A 203 14.57 -11.29 4.77
CA ALA A 203 15.25 -10.55 3.71
C ALA A 203 14.27 -9.71 2.87
N SER A 204 13.11 -10.27 2.51
CA SER A 204 12.09 -9.53 1.76
C SER A 204 11.51 -8.36 2.57
N ASN A 205 11.32 -8.51 3.88
CA ASN A 205 10.89 -7.41 4.75
C ASN A 205 11.95 -6.29 4.80
N LEU A 206 13.23 -6.65 4.94
CA LEU A 206 14.33 -5.68 4.89
C LEU A 206 14.38 -4.92 3.57
N ILE A 207 14.18 -5.61 2.44
CA ILE A 207 14.11 -4.99 1.11
C ILE A 207 12.88 -4.08 0.99
N LEU A 208 11.72 -4.52 1.49
CA LEU A 208 10.47 -3.75 1.41
C LEU A 208 10.57 -2.44 2.20
N PHE A 209 10.94 -2.52 3.48
CA PHE A 209 10.96 -1.37 4.38
C PHE A 209 12.24 -0.53 4.23
N GLY A 210 13.39 -1.16 3.94
CA GLY A 210 14.62 -0.43 3.61
C GLY A 210 14.61 0.19 2.21
N GLY A 211 13.84 -0.39 1.27
CA GLY A 211 13.72 0.06 -0.12
C GLY A 211 12.75 1.22 -0.34
N VAL A 212 12.22 1.85 0.72
CA VAL A 212 11.19 2.90 0.64
C VAL A 212 11.61 4.05 -0.27
N TYR A 213 12.84 4.55 -0.11
CA TYR A 213 13.38 5.66 -0.91
C TYR A 213 13.51 5.31 -2.41
N TRP A 214 13.85 4.07 -2.75
CA TRP A 214 14.08 3.65 -4.14
C TRP A 214 12.82 3.16 -4.86
N SER A 215 11.70 3.05 -4.16
CA SER A 215 10.48 2.42 -4.67
C SER A 215 9.29 3.39 -4.69
N LYS A 216 8.13 2.89 -5.13
CA LYS A 216 6.86 3.62 -5.07
C LYS A 216 6.24 3.62 -3.65
N PHE A 217 6.88 3.02 -2.65
CA PHE A 217 6.33 2.94 -1.31
C PHE A 217 6.12 4.34 -0.70
N ALA A 218 7.11 5.23 -0.81
CA ALA A 218 7.00 6.59 -0.27
C ALA A 218 5.77 7.36 -0.82
N HIS A 219 5.38 7.10 -2.07
CA HIS A 219 4.19 7.71 -2.69
C HIS A 219 2.87 7.36 -1.99
N MET A 220 2.79 6.24 -1.26
CA MET A 220 1.60 5.88 -0.47
C MET A 220 1.28 6.90 0.61
N PHE A 221 2.27 7.62 1.12
CA PHE A 221 2.08 8.62 2.18
C PHE A 221 1.71 10.01 1.63
N TYR A 222 2.17 10.37 0.42
CA TYR A 222 1.89 11.70 -0.15
C TYR A 222 0.58 11.76 -0.93
N LYS A 223 0.19 10.66 -1.58
CA LYS A 223 -1.00 10.62 -2.44
C LYS A 223 -2.30 10.96 -1.69
N PRO A 224 -2.54 10.47 -0.45
CA PRO A 224 -3.65 10.92 0.38
C PRO A 224 -3.67 12.43 0.61
N GLY A 225 -2.51 13.02 0.93
CA GLY A 225 -2.38 14.46 1.14
C GLY A 225 -2.68 15.27 -0.12
N ALA A 226 -2.18 14.82 -1.27
CA ALA A 226 -2.46 15.43 -2.57
C ALA A 226 -3.96 15.35 -2.92
N ALA A 227 -4.62 14.21 -2.66
CA ALA A 227 -6.06 14.05 -2.88
C ALA A 227 -6.89 14.99 -1.99
N ILE A 228 -6.50 15.15 -0.72
CA ILE A 228 -7.15 16.11 0.20
C ILE A 228 -6.99 17.54 -0.32
N GLN A 229 -5.78 17.93 -0.70
CA GLN A 229 -5.51 19.26 -1.22
C GLN A 229 -6.30 19.52 -2.51
N LYS A 230 -6.34 18.57 -3.44
CA LYS A 230 -7.10 18.67 -4.68
C LYS A 230 -8.60 18.86 -4.42
N ASN A 231 -9.21 18.01 -3.59
CA ASN A 231 -10.64 18.09 -3.29
C ASN A 231 -11.01 19.37 -2.52
N LEU A 232 -10.10 19.89 -1.68
CA LEU A 232 -10.28 21.20 -1.04
C LEU A 232 -10.18 22.35 -2.04
N ALA A 233 -9.24 22.30 -2.98
CA ALA A 233 -9.09 23.28 -4.06
C ALA A 233 -10.29 23.26 -5.02
N GLU A 234 -10.85 22.09 -5.29
CA GLU A 234 -12.10 21.98 -6.06
C GLU A 234 -13.28 22.56 -5.29
N ALA A 235 -13.35 22.27 -3.98
CA ALA A 235 -14.41 22.79 -3.12
C ALA A 235 -14.35 24.31 -2.97
N ASP A 236 -13.17 24.93 -2.80
CA ASP A 236 -13.01 26.39 -2.65
C ASP A 236 -13.03 27.16 -3.99
N GLY A 237 -13.16 26.43 -5.10
CA GLY A 237 -13.29 26.97 -6.44
C GLY A 237 -11.97 27.42 -7.09
N SER A 238 -10.82 27.27 -6.42
CA SER A 238 -9.50 27.52 -7.01
C SER A 238 -9.17 26.52 -8.12
N ARG A 239 -9.59 25.25 -7.96
CA ARG A 239 -9.50 24.15 -8.94
C ARG A 239 -8.10 23.92 -9.50
N ASP A 240 -7.04 24.23 -8.74
CA ASP A 240 -5.66 24.28 -9.24
C ASP A 240 -5.50 25.14 -10.54
N ASN A 241 -6.33 26.17 -10.67
CA ASN A 241 -6.50 27.03 -11.86
C ASN A 241 -7.01 26.29 -13.12
N LEU A 242 -7.65 25.13 -12.96
CA LEU A 242 -8.32 24.43 -14.05
C LEU A 242 -9.72 25.04 -14.30
N PRO A 243 -10.12 25.19 -15.58
CA PRO A 243 -11.44 25.70 -15.92
C PRO A 243 -12.57 24.79 -15.39
N PRO A 244 -13.80 25.31 -15.19
CA PRO A 244 -15.00 24.51 -14.95
C PRO A 244 -15.16 23.37 -15.97
N PRO A 245 -15.77 22.23 -15.60
CA PRO A 245 -16.16 21.25 -16.60
C PRO A 245 -17.07 21.94 -17.61
N ALA A 246 -16.91 21.62 -18.89
CA ALA A 246 -17.77 22.19 -19.92
C ALA A 246 -19.20 21.68 -19.75
N ASP A 247 -20.19 22.56 -19.93
CA ASP A 247 -21.61 22.18 -19.96
C ASP A 247 -21.98 21.39 -21.23
N ALA A 248 -21.09 21.41 -22.23
CA ALA A 248 -21.27 20.67 -23.47
C ALA A 248 -21.01 19.17 -23.25
N PRO A 249 -21.79 18.27 -23.87
CA PRO A 249 -21.53 16.84 -23.82
C PRO A 249 -20.14 16.53 -24.37
N GLU A 250 -19.45 15.53 -23.79
CA GLU A 250 -18.13 15.10 -24.26
C GLU A 250 -18.20 14.69 -25.74
N GLN A 251 -17.65 15.53 -26.62
CA GLN A 251 -17.55 15.24 -28.05
C GLN A 251 -16.20 14.59 -28.34
N PHE A 252 -16.15 13.27 -28.32
CA PHE A 252 -15.03 12.54 -28.92
C PHE A 252 -15.18 12.59 -30.45
N GLY A 253 -14.12 12.99 -31.17
CA GLY A 253 -14.16 13.10 -32.63
C GLY A 253 -14.65 11.81 -33.29
N LEU A 254 -15.52 11.94 -34.31
CA LEU A 254 -16.26 10.86 -35.00
C LEU A 254 -15.40 9.87 -35.81
N GLY A 255 -14.09 9.80 -35.58
CA GLY A 255 -13.17 8.95 -36.33
C GLY A 255 -12.55 7.88 -35.42
N ILE A 256 -13.00 6.64 -35.60
CA ILE A 256 -12.62 5.42 -34.87
C ILE A 256 -13.39 5.31 -33.54
N LYS A 257 -14.14 4.21 -33.34
CA LYS A 257 -14.45 3.70 -31.99
C LYS A 257 -13.10 3.40 -31.34
N ARG A 258 -12.42 4.42 -30.81
CA ARG A 258 -11.20 4.24 -30.05
C ARG A 258 -11.62 3.33 -28.90
N GLU A 259 -10.97 2.18 -28.77
CA GLU A 259 -11.11 1.40 -27.54
C GLU A 259 -10.95 2.38 -26.38
N GLN A 260 -11.80 2.26 -25.37
CA GLN A 260 -11.63 3.06 -24.17
C GLN A 260 -10.17 2.93 -23.72
N PRO A 261 -9.49 4.04 -23.41
CA PRO A 261 -8.09 3.99 -23.04
C PRO A 261 -7.93 3.00 -21.89
N LYS A 262 -7.21 1.89 -22.15
CA LYS A 262 -6.94 0.83 -21.17
C LYS A 262 -5.97 1.27 -20.06
N HIS A 263 -5.67 2.57 -19.96
CA HIS A 263 -4.63 3.14 -19.12
C HIS A 263 -5.07 3.44 -17.67
N TYR A 264 -6.35 3.27 -17.33
CA TYR A 264 -6.88 3.56 -16.00
C TYR A 264 -7.44 2.29 -15.33
#